data_AF-A0A2V4HZT0-F1
#
_entry.id   AF-A0A2V4HZT0-F1
#
_cell.length_a   1.000
_cell.length_b   1.000
_cell.length_c   1.000
_cell.angle_alpha   90.00
_cell.angle_beta   90.00
_cell.angle_gamma   90.00
#
_symmetry.space_group_name_H-M   'P 1'
#
loop_
_entity.id
_entity.type
_entity.pdbx_description
1 polymer ?
#
loop_
_entity_poly.entity_id
_entity_poly.type
_entity_poly.pdbx_seq_one_letter_code
_entity_poly.pdbx_strand_id
1 'polypeptide(L)'
;MQSEARYRYDCLGRRIGKEVTRNSQTERSTFLWQGLRLLQEQQPQLRSLYLYEPDSYAPLARIDSDPEQPERPGKWLPLVPWMERVRERWLACLNI
;
A
#
# COMPACT_ATOMS: atom_id res chain seq x y z
N MET A 1 6.47 -20.89 21.24
CA MET A 1 5.74 -20.49 20.01
C MET A 1 6.73 -20.51 18.86
N GLN A 2 6.51 -21.34 17.86
CA GLN A 2 7.31 -21.33 16.64
C GLN A 2 6.57 -20.50 15.59
N SER A 3 7.28 -19.60 14.92
CA SER A 3 6.80 -18.85 13.76
C SER A 3 7.80 -19.01 12.64
N GLU A 4 7.35 -19.42 11.46
CA GLU A 4 8.18 -19.55 10.25
C GLU A 4 7.83 -18.40 9.30
N ALA A 5 8.84 -17.82 8.64
CA ALA A 5 8.64 -16.80 7.62
C ALA A 5 9.41 -17.17 6.35
N ARG A 6 8.73 -17.10 5.20
CA ARG A 6 9.31 -17.32 3.87
C ARG A 6 9.19 -16.04 3.06
N TYR A 7 10.27 -15.69 2.37
CA TYR A 7 10.34 -14.47 1.58
C TYR A 7 10.67 -14.82 0.12
N ARG A 8 10.06 -14.08 -0.80
CA ARG A 8 10.34 -14.18 -2.24
C ARG A 8 10.84 -12.83 -2.74
N TYR A 9 11.86 -12.87 -3.58
CA TYR A 9 12.53 -11.70 -4.13
C TYR A 9 12.61 -11.78 -5.65
N ASP A 10 12.67 -10.63 -6.32
CA ASP A 10 13.03 -10.55 -7.74
C ASP A 10 14.56 -10.52 -7.94
N CYS A 11 15.01 -10.46 -9.21
CA CYS A 11 16.44 -10.40 -9.55
C CYS A 11 17.16 -9.12 -9.11
N LEU A 12 16.42 -8.07 -8.74
CA LEU A 12 16.96 -6.83 -8.19
C LEU A 12 17.03 -6.87 -6.65
N GLY A 13 16.66 -7.99 -6.03
CA GLY A 13 16.66 -8.16 -4.58
C GLY A 13 15.48 -7.47 -3.88
N ARG A 14 14.44 -7.04 -4.61
CA ARG A 14 13.23 -6.45 -4.01
C ARG A 14 12.29 -7.56 -3.57
N ARG A 15 11.70 -7.41 -2.39
CA ARG A 15 10.72 -8.37 -1.86
C ARG A 15 9.43 -8.30 -2.66
N ILE A 16 9.03 -9.41 -3.28
CA ILE A 16 7.78 -9.55 -4.06
C ILE A 16 6.74 -10.41 -3.33
N GLY A 17 7.14 -11.15 -2.30
CA GLY A 17 6.24 -11.95 -1.49
C GLY A 17 6.77 -12.21 -0.08
N LYS A 18 5.84 -12.33 0.86
CA LYS A 18 6.06 -12.72 2.24
C LYS A 18 4.99 -13.73 2.64
N GLU A 19 5.38 -14.78 3.32
CA GLU A 19 4.49 -15.78 3.90
C GLU A 19 4.92 -16.00 5.34
N VAL A 20 4.01 -15.83 6.30
CA VAL A 20 4.28 -16.02 7.72
C VAL A 20 3.32 -17.05 8.27
N THR A 21 3.86 -18.13 8.81
CA THR A 21 3.10 -19.17 9.47
C THR A 21 3.27 -19.06 10.97
N ARG A 22 2.16 -18.83 11.69
CA ARG A 22 2.10 -18.78 13.16
C ARG A 22 0.96 -19.66 13.64
N ASN A 23 1.24 -20.60 14.55
CA ASN A 23 0.24 -21.52 15.10
C ASN A 23 -0.60 -22.22 14.01
N SER A 24 0.07 -22.70 12.96
CA SER A 24 -0.56 -23.32 11.77
C SER A 24 -1.44 -22.41 10.90
N GLN A 25 -1.57 -21.12 11.23
CA GLN A 25 -2.20 -20.12 10.37
C GLN A 25 -1.14 -19.46 9.50
N THR A 26 -1.40 -19.33 8.20
CA THR A 26 -0.45 -18.75 7.24
C THR A 26 -1.02 -17.49 6.61
N GLU A 27 -0.33 -16.39 6.80
CA GLU A 27 -0.65 -15.10 6.18
C GLU A 27 0.29 -14.84 5.01
N ARG A 28 -0.26 -14.40 3.88
CA ARG A 28 0.52 -14.05 2.68
C ARG A 28 0.40 -12.57 2.38
N SER A 29 1.51 -11.96 2.03
CA SER A 29 1.59 -10.60 1.52
C SER A 29 2.32 -10.55 0.18
N THR A 30 1.85 -9.71 -0.74
CA THR A 30 2.50 -9.44 -2.04
C THR A 30 2.85 -7.97 -2.17
N PHE A 31 3.87 -7.68 -2.97
CA PHE A 31 4.42 -6.33 -3.12
C PHE A 31 4.62 -6.03 -4.61
N LEU A 32 4.15 -4.86 -5.06
CA LEU A 32 4.29 -4.37 -6.43
C LEU A 32 5.28 -3.21 -6.45
N TRP A 33 6.22 -3.23 -7.39
CA TRP A 33 7.29 -2.23 -7.48
C TRP A 33 7.35 -1.56 -8.85
N GLN A 34 7.75 -0.28 -8.86
CA GLN A 34 8.18 0.49 -10.03
C GLN A 34 9.55 1.11 -9.75
N GLY A 35 10.61 0.60 -10.38
CA GLY A 35 11.97 0.99 -9.99
C GLY A 35 12.21 0.74 -8.50
N LEU A 36 12.64 1.75 -7.74
CA LEU A 36 12.79 1.64 -6.28
C LEU A 36 11.54 2.08 -5.48
N ARG A 37 10.43 2.36 -6.17
CA ARG A 37 9.16 2.77 -5.55
C ARG A 37 8.28 1.54 -5.30
N LEU A 38 7.80 1.36 -4.08
CA LEU A 38 6.79 0.37 -3.76
C LEU A 38 5.44 0.96 -4.14
N LEU A 39 4.74 0.40 -5.11
CA LEU A 39 3.43 0.90 -5.55
C LEU A 39 2.29 0.32 -4.74
N GLN A 40 2.39 -0.95 -4.36
CA GLN A 40 1.35 -1.63 -3.62
C GLN A 40 1.92 -2.65 -2.66
N GLU A 41 1.31 -2.71 -1.48
CA GLU A 41 1.38 -3.87 -0.58
C GLU A 41 -0.03 -4.46 -0.47
N GLN A 42 -0.16 -5.77 -0.60
CA GLN A 42 -1.42 -6.45 -0.36
C GLN A 42 -1.24 -7.56 0.67
N GLN A 43 -2.00 -7.45 1.75
CA GLN A 43 -2.13 -8.41 2.84
C GLN A 43 -3.57 -8.99 2.81
N PRO A 44 -3.88 -10.03 3.61
CA PRO A 44 -5.20 -10.64 3.57
C PRO A 44 -6.34 -9.68 3.98
N GLN A 45 -6.05 -8.72 4.87
CA GLN A 45 -7.05 -7.79 5.42
C GLN A 45 -6.87 -6.34 4.96
N LEU A 46 -5.80 -6.04 4.20
CA LEU A 46 -5.46 -4.67 3.81
C LEU A 46 -4.75 -4.64 2.46
N ARG A 47 -5.18 -3.74 1.58
CA ARG A 47 -4.42 -3.31 0.42
C ARG A 47 -3.97 -1.87 0.65
N SER A 48 -2.67 -1.61 0.49
CA SER A 48 -2.08 -0.29 0.62
C SER A 48 -1.46 0.12 -0.71
N LEU A 49 -1.94 1.21 -1.29
CA LEU A 49 -1.39 1.84 -2.49
C LEU A 49 -0.58 3.07 -2.11
N TYR A 50 0.60 3.20 -2.70
CA TYR A 50 1.52 4.30 -2.42
C TYR A 50 1.66 5.18 -3.66
N LEU A 51 1.38 6.48 -3.48
CA LEU A 51 1.54 7.50 -4.49
C LEU A 51 2.79 8.32 -4.16
N TYR A 52 3.50 8.72 -5.21
CA TYR A 52 4.74 9.49 -5.12
C TYR A 52 4.60 10.80 -5.88
N GLU A 53 5.37 11.79 -5.47
CA GLU A 53 5.52 13.02 -6.26
C GLU A 53 6.12 12.70 -7.64
N PRO A 54 5.79 13.50 -8.67
CA PRO A 54 6.41 13.39 -9.99
C PRO A 54 7.94 13.43 -9.88
N ASP A 55 8.61 12.51 -10.58
CA ASP A 55 10.07 12.45 -10.68
C ASP A 55 10.84 12.41 -9.35
N SER A 56 10.18 12.03 -8.25
CA SER A 56 10.75 12.00 -6.90
C SER A 56 10.47 10.68 -6.20
N TYR A 57 11.28 10.34 -5.20
CA TYR A 57 11.01 9.21 -4.30
C TYR A 57 10.22 9.64 -3.05
N ALA A 58 9.84 10.91 -2.96
CA ALA A 58 9.02 11.43 -1.88
C ALA A 58 7.60 10.84 -1.95
N PRO A 59 7.11 10.20 -0.87
CA PRO A 59 5.75 9.71 -0.82
C PRO A 59 4.77 10.88 -0.75
N LEU A 60 3.81 10.91 -1.67
CA LEU A 60 2.75 11.90 -1.73
C LEU A 60 1.53 11.47 -0.90
N ALA A 61 1.14 10.20 -0.99
CA ALA A 61 0.00 9.67 -0.25
C ALA A 61 0.06 8.14 -0.10
N ARG A 62 -0.67 7.63 0.88
CA ARG A 62 -0.99 6.21 1.05
C ARG A 62 -2.51 6.05 1.09
N ILE A 63 -3.02 5.12 0.30
CA ILE A 63 -4.45 4.79 0.24
C ILE A 63 -4.60 3.36 0.72
N ASP A 64 -5.35 3.18 1.79
CA ASP A 64 -5.65 1.88 2.36
C ASP A 64 -7.08 1.47 1.99
N SER A 65 -7.24 0.28 1.41
CA SER A 65 -8.54 -0.30 1.04
C SER A 65 -8.67 -1.73 1.54
N ASP A 66 -9.92 -2.15 1.73
CA ASP A 66 -10.27 -3.53 2.03
C ASP A 66 -10.07 -4.37 0.74
N PRO A 67 -9.20 -5.40 0.76
CA PRO A 67 -8.90 -6.18 -0.43
C PRO A 67 -10.11 -6.95 -0.98
N GLU A 68 -11.13 -7.23 -0.16
CA GLU A 68 -12.36 -7.92 -0.55
C GLU A 68 -13.42 -6.97 -1.13
N GLN A 69 -13.29 -5.67 -0.87
CA GLN A 69 -14.16 -4.66 -1.47
C GLN A 69 -13.42 -4.03 -2.66
N PRO A 70 -13.62 -4.53 -3.90
CA PRO A 70 -13.07 -3.86 -5.06
C PRO A 70 -13.54 -2.41 -5.04
N GLU A 71 -12.60 -1.51 -5.36
CA GLU A 71 -12.82 -0.07 -5.48
C GLU A 71 -14.23 0.15 -6.07
N ARG A 72 -15.20 0.59 -5.27
CA ARG A 72 -16.49 0.98 -5.84
C ARG A 72 -16.13 2.09 -6.82
N PRO A 73 -16.33 1.94 -8.14
CA PRO A 73 -16.05 3.03 -9.06
C PRO A 73 -16.80 4.21 -8.50
N GLY A 74 -16.04 5.22 -8.07
CA GLY A 74 -16.58 6.35 -7.34
C GLY A 74 -17.82 6.79 -8.09
N LYS A 75 -18.97 6.82 -7.41
CA LYS A 75 -20.17 7.38 -7.97
C LYS A 75 -19.77 8.76 -8.48
N TRP A 76 -19.57 8.90 -9.79
CA TRP A 76 -19.03 10.10 -10.41
C TRP A 76 -20.05 11.20 -10.12
N LEU A 77 -19.84 11.97 -9.06
CA LEU A 77 -20.59 13.20 -8.83
C LEU A 77 -20.17 14.15 -9.96
N PRO A 78 -21.15 14.75 -10.67
CA PRO A 78 -20.86 15.50 -11.88
C PRO A 78 -19.98 16.69 -11.52
N LEU A 79 -18.85 16.82 -12.22
CA LEU A 79 -18.05 18.03 -12.42
C LEU A 79 -18.12 19.08 -11.30
N VAL A 80 -17.21 19.05 -10.33
CA VAL A 80 -16.99 20.26 -9.53
C VAL A 80 -15.53 20.38 -9.02
N PRO A 81 -15.02 21.62 -8.81
CA PRO A 81 -13.63 21.95 -8.57
C PRO A 81 -13.30 21.95 -7.07
N TRP A 82 -12.90 20.79 -6.53
CA TRP A 82 -12.72 20.59 -5.08
C TRP A 82 -11.31 20.17 -4.63
N MET A 83 -10.27 20.49 -5.41
CA MET A 83 -8.87 20.25 -5.02
C MET A 83 -8.37 21.15 -3.86
N GLU A 84 -9.26 21.78 -3.09
CA GLU A 84 -8.89 22.55 -1.88
C GLU A 84 -9.00 21.75 -0.57
N ARG A 85 -9.57 20.54 -0.58
CA ARG A 85 -9.73 19.72 0.64
C ARG A 85 -8.73 18.57 0.81
N VAL A 86 -7.68 18.54 -0.01
CA VAL A 86 -6.51 17.65 0.16
C VAL A 86 -5.43 18.33 1.01
N ARG A 87 -5.59 19.60 1.39
CA ARG A 87 -4.62 20.38 2.18
C ARG A 87 -4.84 20.41 3.70
N GLU A 88 -6.00 20.03 4.23
CA GLU A 88 -6.31 20.17 5.67
C GLU A 88 -6.20 18.87 6.49
N ARG A 89 -5.20 18.03 6.17
CA ARG A 89 -4.70 17.01 7.10
C ARG A 89 -3.18 16.89 7.08
N TRP A 90 -2.52 18.01 6.77
CA TRP A 90 -1.07 18.14 6.56
C TRP A 90 -0.24 18.48 7.82
N LEU A 91 -0.79 18.36 9.05
CA LEU A 91 -0.03 18.66 10.28
C LEU A 91 -0.03 17.56 11.36
N ALA A 92 -0.32 16.30 11.01
CA ALA A 92 -0.32 15.19 11.99
C ALA A 92 0.69 14.07 11.73
N CYS A 93 1.58 14.21 10.74
CA CYS A 93 2.60 13.18 10.45
C CYS A 93 4.04 13.72 10.41
N LEU A 94 4.24 14.92 10.97
CA LEU A 94 5.56 15.53 11.20
C LEU A 94 5.64 16.02 12.66
N ASN A 95 5.45 15.12 13.62
CA ASN A 95 6.18 15.11 14.90
C ASN A 95 5.78 13.90 15.76
N ILE A 96 6.81 13.22 16.28
CA ILE A 96 6.85 12.03 17.16
C ILE A 96 6.85 10.69 16.41
#